data_AF-A0A521I029-F1
#
_entry.id   AF-A0A521I029-F1
#
_cell.length_a   1.000
_cell.length_b   1.000
_cell.length_c   1.000
_cell.angle_alpha   90.00
_cell.angle_beta   90.00
_cell.angle_gamma   90.00
#
_symmetry.space_group_name_H-M   'P 1'
#
loop_
_entity.id
_entity.type
_entity.pdbx_description
1 polymer ?
#
loop_
_entity_poly.entity_id
_entity_poly.type
_entity_poly.pdbx_seq_one_letter_code
_entity_poly.pdbx_strand_id
1 'polypeptide(L)'
;MFLAPLGAEVRVILQEGTVRAEGLPGFGPNMLASWRGVYRSPSGTEIAVFASREQLLFNPAIWKREQSGAYRAYRTGNERDGQVWCIERSVVMRDELKGESRWFFLVQSDGAVADSFMQSFVAVFVPKTEFFIGSLRRLEDLSFPAVLEIR
;
A
#
# COMPACT_ATOMS: atom_id res chain seq x y z
N MET A 1 22.98 -17.78 -7.89
CA MET A 1 22.36 -17.77 -6.56
C MET A 1 23.02 -16.62 -5.79
N PHE A 2 22.41 -15.44 -5.77
CA PHE A 2 22.96 -14.28 -5.06
C PHE A 2 22.32 -14.23 -3.67
N LEU A 3 23.11 -14.53 -2.65
CA LEU A 3 22.75 -14.24 -1.26
C LEU A 3 23.02 -12.77 -1.04
N ALA A 4 21.95 -11.96 -0.91
CA ALA A 4 22.09 -10.62 -0.37
C ALA A 4 22.57 -10.73 1.09
N PRO A 5 23.55 -9.92 1.54
CA PRO A 5 24.04 -9.99 2.90
C PRO A 5 22.93 -9.56 3.88
N LEU A 6 22.91 -10.20 5.06
CA LEU A 6 22.06 -9.80 6.20
C LEU A 6 22.29 -8.31 6.49
N GLY A 7 21.25 -7.50 6.31
CA GLY A 7 21.29 -6.03 6.49
C GLY A 7 21.38 -5.20 5.20
N ALA A 8 21.29 -5.81 4.02
CA ALA A 8 21.22 -5.07 2.77
C ALA A 8 19.85 -4.37 2.61
N GLU A 9 19.85 -3.05 2.49
CA GLU A 9 18.66 -2.29 2.12
C GLU A 9 18.21 -2.70 0.71
N VAL A 10 17.00 -3.26 0.63
CA VAL A 10 16.35 -3.62 -0.63
C VAL A 10 15.68 -2.37 -1.18
N ARG A 11 16.17 -1.89 -2.32
CA ARG A 11 15.58 -0.77 -3.04
C ARG A 11 14.45 -1.24 -3.94
N VAL A 12 13.25 -0.75 -3.66
CA VAL A 12 12.05 -1.00 -4.45
C VAL A 12 11.64 0.29 -5.15
N ILE A 13 11.44 0.22 -6.47
CA ILE A 13 11.32 1.40 -7.35
C ILE A 13 9.92 1.45 -7.96
N LEU A 14 9.30 2.63 -7.93
CA LEU A 14 8.03 2.89 -8.59
C LEU A 14 8.22 2.86 -10.12
N GLN A 15 7.57 1.91 -10.80
CA GLN A 15 7.63 1.76 -12.26
C GLN A 15 6.44 2.42 -12.94
N GLU A 16 5.24 2.19 -12.40
CA GLU A 16 4.04 2.91 -12.82
C GLU A 16 3.75 4.01 -11.81
N GLY A 17 3.83 5.25 -12.28
CA GLY A 17 3.56 6.44 -11.48
C GLY A 17 2.13 6.43 -10.91
N THR A 18 1.86 7.37 -10.02
CA THR A 18 0.54 7.48 -9.40
C THR A 18 -0.51 7.90 -10.42
N VAL A 19 -1.41 6.97 -10.74
CA VAL A 19 -2.52 7.19 -11.66
C VAL A 19 -3.84 7.04 -10.95
N ARG A 20 -4.85 7.78 -11.41
CA ARG A 20 -6.23 7.54 -10.98
C ARG A 20 -6.69 6.19 -11.47
N ALA A 21 -7.34 5.45 -10.59
CA ALA A 21 -7.89 4.14 -10.88
C ALA A 21 -9.26 3.97 -10.22
N GLU A 22 -10.05 3.06 -10.77
CA GLU A 22 -11.28 2.59 -10.18
C GLU A 22 -11.11 1.12 -9.85
N GLY A 23 -11.66 0.69 -8.71
CA GLY A 23 -11.48 -0.66 -8.23
C GLY A 23 -10.39 -0.75 -7.17
N LEU A 24 -10.63 -1.62 -6.19
CA LEU A 24 -9.68 -1.98 -5.15
C LEU A 24 -9.55 -3.51 -5.05
N PRO A 25 -8.32 -4.05 -4.97
CA PRO A 25 -8.12 -5.49 -4.87
C PRO A 25 -8.70 -6.07 -3.58
N GLY A 26 -9.23 -7.29 -3.66
CA GLY A 26 -9.90 -7.98 -2.55
C GLY A 26 -11.31 -7.47 -2.24
N PHE A 27 -11.77 -6.45 -2.96
CA PHE A 27 -13.17 -6.05 -3.05
C PHE A 27 -13.65 -6.51 -4.44
N GLY A 28 -14.84 -7.11 -4.53
CA GLY A 28 -15.41 -7.56 -5.82
C GLY A 28 -15.50 -6.41 -6.84
N PRO A 29 -15.99 -6.64 -8.08
CA PRO A 29 -16.08 -5.58 -9.09
C PRO A 29 -16.73 -4.32 -8.51
N ASN A 30 -15.95 -3.25 -8.41
CA ASN A 30 -16.35 -2.02 -7.73
C ASN A 30 -15.77 -0.81 -8.47
N MET A 31 -16.38 0.35 -8.24
CA MET A 31 -15.98 1.63 -8.82
C MET A 31 -15.37 2.54 -7.75
N LEU A 32 -14.75 1.96 -6.72
CA LEU A 32 -14.16 2.74 -5.64
C LEU A 32 -12.99 3.54 -6.19
N ALA A 33 -13.09 4.86 -6.08
CA ALA A 33 -12.07 5.77 -6.57
C ALA A 33 -10.78 5.57 -5.77
N SER A 34 -9.67 5.43 -6.48
CA SER A 34 -8.37 5.24 -5.87
C SER A 34 -7.25 5.88 -6.70
N TRP A 35 -6.07 5.91 -6.11
CA TRP A 35 -4.82 6.15 -6.79
C TRP A 35 -4.03 4.85 -6.77
N ARG A 36 -3.51 4.43 -7.92
CA ARG A 36 -2.74 3.20 -8.10
C ARG A 36 -1.31 3.52 -8.52
N GLY A 37 -0.38 2.70 -8.06
CA GLY A 37 1.00 2.68 -8.53
C GLY A 37 1.54 1.26 -8.49
N VAL A 38 2.61 1.00 -9.22
CA VAL A 38 3.25 -0.32 -9.22
C VAL A 38 4.72 -0.15 -8.93
N TYR A 39 5.17 -0.82 -7.89
CA TYR A 39 6.59 -0.92 -7.56
C TYR A 39 7.17 -2.23 -8.04
N ARG A 40 8.49 -2.22 -8.27
CA ARG A 40 9.25 -3.43 -8.57
C ARG A 40 10.46 -3.57 -7.66
N SER A 41 10.61 -4.76 -7.10
CA SER A 41 11.79 -5.12 -6.30
C SER A 41 12.99 -5.48 -7.18
N PRO A 42 14.21 -5.57 -6.62
CA PRO A 42 15.39 -6.01 -7.37
C PRO A 42 15.28 -7.46 -7.87
N SER A 43 14.47 -8.30 -7.21
CA SER A 43 14.17 -9.66 -7.66
C SER A 43 13.16 -9.71 -8.80
N GLY A 44 12.60 -8.56 -9.20
CA GLY A 44 11.63 -8.44 -10.28
C GLY A 44 10.17 -8.59 -9.87
N THR A 45 9.90 -8.82 -8.57
CA THR A 45 8.55 -8.92 -8.00
C THR A 45 7.79 -7.60 -8.14
N GLU A 46 6.53 -7.65 -8.56
CA GLU A 46 5.68 -6.47 -8.65
C GLU A 46 4.80 -6.33 -7.40
N ILE A 47 4.63 -5.08 -6.99
CA ILE A 47 3.84 -4.73 -5.81
C ILE A 47 2.94 -3.58 -6.22
N ALA A 48 1.66 -3.90 -6.44
CA ALA A 48 0.64 -2.90 -6.72
C ALA A 48 0.21 -2.24 -5.41
N VAL A 49 0.23 -0.91 -5.39
CA VAL A 49 -0.24 -0.13 -4.26
C VAL A 49 -1.45 0.69 -4.65
N PHE A 50 -2.32 0.91 -3.68
CA PHE A 50 -3.51 1.73 -3.83
C PHE A 50 -3.67 2.65 -2.63
N ALA A 51 -4.19 3.85 -2.85
CA ALA A 51 -4.68 4.74 -1.80
C ALA A 51 -6.12 5.13 -2.13
N SER A 52 -7.02 5.08 -1.16
CA SER A 52 -8.40 5.51 -1.33
C SER A 52 -8.92 6.18 -0.06
N ARG A 53 -9.86 7.11 -0.23
CA ARG A 53 -10.62 7.73 0.87
C ARG A 53 -12.00 7.08 1.05
N GLU A 54 -12.40 6.22 0.12
CA GLU A 54 -13.71 5.58 0.14
C GLU A 54 -13.87 4.71 1.38
N GLN A 55 -15.08 4.66 1.92
CA GLN A 55 -15.36 3.81 3.08
C GLN A 55 -15.37 2.34 2.68
N LEU A 56 -14.47 1.56 3.27
CA LEU A 56 -14.35 0.12 3.00
C LEU A 56 -15.11 -0.71 4.03
N LEU A 57 -15.78 -1.76 3.55
CA LEU A 57 -16.48 -2.76 4.37
C LEU A 57 -15.80 -4.12 4.23
N PHE A 58 -15.26 -4.62 5.33
CA PHE A 58 -14.49 -5.87 5.34
C PHE A 58 -15.37 -7.05 5.74
N ASN A 59 -15.66 -7.94 4.79
CA ASN A 59 -16.33 -9.21 5.11
C ASN A 59 -15.37 -10.13 5.89
N PRO A 60 -15.66 -10.50 7.15
CA PRO A 60 -14.76 -11.30 7.97
C PRO A 60 -14.53 -12.73 7.44
N ALA A 61 -15.37 -13.22 6.53
CA ALA A 61 -15.15 -14.49 5.84
C ALA A 61 -14.02 -14.42 4.79
N ILE A 62 -13.70 -13.22 4.31
CA ILE A 62 -12.70 -12.98 3.25
C ILE A 62 -11.46 -12.28 3.82
N TRP A 63 -11.69 -11.30 4.70
CA TRP A 63 -10.67 -10.44 5.28
C TRP A 63 -10.43 -10.80 6.73
N LYS A 64 -9.20 -11.17 7.05
CA LYS A 64 -8.75 -11.40 8.42
C LYS A 64 -8.20 -10.10 8.98
N ARG A 65 -8.62 -9.75 10.19
CA ARG A 65 -8.05 -8.60 10.90
C ARG A 65 -6.68 -8.97 11.44
N GLU A 66 -5.69 -8.14 11.17
CA GLU A 66 -4.31 -8.35 11.58
C GLU A 66 -3.69 -7.06 12.13
N GLN A 67 -2.52 -7.22 12.74
CA GLN A 67 -1.69 -6.11 13.18
C GLN A 67 -0.36 -6.18 12.44
N SER A 68 -0.08 -5.18 11.60
CA SER A 68 1.19 -5.04 10.87
C SER A 68 2.05 -4.02 11.60
N GLY A 69 2.89 -4.48 12.54
CA GLY A 69 3.63 -3.62 13.43
C GLY A 69 2.71 -2.71 14.26
N ALA A 70 2.74 -1.40 14.01
CA ALA A 70 1.91 -0.42 14.72
C ALA A 70 0.52 -0.20 14.07
N TYR A 71 0.24 -0.82 12.92
CA TYR A 71 -0.94 -0.50 12.12
C TYR A 71 -2.06 -1.53 12.28
N ARG A 72 -3.29 -1.02 12.34
CA ARG A 72 -4.49 -1.84 12.15
C ARG A 72 -4.57 -2.20 10.66
N ALA A 73 -4.55 -3.50 10.38
CA ALA A 73 -4.58 -4.00 9.03
C ALA A 73 -5.68 -5.04 8.84
N TYR A 74 -6.05 -5.24 7.60
CA TYR A 74 -6.87 -6.35 7.14
C TYR A 74 -6.08 -7.06 6.04
N ARG A 75 -6.10 -8.39 6.05
CA ARG A 75 -5.40 -9.22 5.07
C ARG A 75 -6.36 -10.20 4.42
N THR A 76 -6.19 -10.41 3.13
CA THR A 76 -6.78 -11.52 2.38
C THR A 76 -5.75 -12.14 1.44
N GLY A 77 -6.02 -13.33 0.95
CA GLY A 77 -5.06 -14.14 0.18
C GLY A 77 -4.03 -14.86 1.06
N ASN A 78 -2.99 -15.38 0.43
CA ASN A 78 -1.91 -16.11 1.08
C ASN A 78 -0.59 -15.89 0.32
N GLU A 79 0.54 -16.30 0.91
CA GLU A 79 1.85 -16.10 0.27
C GLU A 79 1.94 -16.72 -1.13
N ARG A 80 1.35 -17.89 -1.37
CA ARG A 80 1.51 -18.64 -2.64
C ARG A 80 0.73 -18.01 -3.79
N ASP A 81 -0.50 -17.58 -3.52
CA ASP A 81 -1.46 -17.12 -4.53
C ASP A 81 -1.49 -15.59 -4.65
N GLY A 82 -0.68 -14.90 -3.84
CA GLY A 82 -0.70 -13.44 -3.70
C GLY A 82 -1.53 -13.00 -2.50
N GLN A 83 -1.08 -11.92 -1.86
CA GLN A 83 -1.71 -11.36 -0.69
C GLN A 83 -2.06 -9.89 -0.88
N VAL A 84 -3.16 -9.48 -0.25
CA VAL A 84 -3.59 -8.09 -0.21
C VAL A 84 -3.67 -7.65 1.23
N TRP A 85 -2.89 -6.62 1.56
CA TRP A 85 -2.95 -5.90 2.83
C TRP A 85 -3.75 -4.63 2.62
N CYS A 86 -4.65 -4.32 3.55
CA CYS A 86 -5.33 -3.05 3.63
C CYS A 86 -5.06 -2.41 4.99
N ILE A 87 -4.48 -1.21 4.98
CA ILE A 87 -4.08 -0.46 6.17
C ILE A 87 -4.96 0.77 6.29
N GLU A 88 -5.73 0.85 7.37
CA GLU A 88 -6.56 2.02 7.67
C GLU A 88 -5.77 3.05 8.46
N ARG A 89 -5.79 4.30 7.99
CA ARG A 89 -5.05 5.41 8.59
C ARG A 89 -5.88 6.68 8.68
N SER A 90 -5.55 7.49 9.68
CA SER A 90 -6.01 8.87 9.83
C SER A 90 -4.79 9.77 9.66
N VAL A 91 -4.77 10.52 8.57
CA VAL A 91 -3.67 11.40 8.17
C VAL A 91 -3.99 12.82 8.62
N VAL A 92 -3.00 13.50 9.19
CA VAL A 92 -3.12 14.92 9.51
C VAL A 92 -3.00 15.70 8.20
N MET A 93 -4.14 16.24 7.76
CA MET A 93 -4.25 17.01 6.53
C MET A 93 -4.03 18.49 6.81
N ARG A 94 -3.66 19.24 5.76
CA ARG A 94 -3.76 20.70 5.79
C ARG A 94 -5.22 21.15 5.96
N ASP A 95 -5.40 22.39 6.41
CA ASP A 95 -6.73 22.95 6.68
C ASP A 95 -7.66 22.89 5.48
N GLU A 96 -7.13 23.06 4.26
CA GLU A 96 -7.91 23.02 3.02
C GLU A 96 -8.54 21.64 2.75
N LEU A 97 -7.97 20.57 3.30
CA LEU A 97 -8.39 19.18 3.12
C LEU A 97 -8.68 18.48 4.45
N LYS A 98 -9.00 19.21 5.52
CA LYS A 98 -9.17 18.67 6.87
C LYS A 98 -10.23 17.56 6.97
N GLY A 99 -11.27 17.61 6.13
CA GLY A 99 -12.30 16.57 6.03
C GLY A 99 -11.82 15.25 5.41
N GLU A 100 -10.65 15.27 4.76
CA GLU A 100 -10.11 14.17 3.96
C GLU A 100 -9.03 13.38 4.68
N SER A 101 -9.18 13.22 6.00
CA SER A 101 -8.15 12.61 6.86
C SER A 101 -8.16 11.08 6.84
N ARG A 102 -9.28 10.44 6.50
CA ARG A 102 -9.37 8.98 6.50
C ARG A 102 -8.88 8.40 5.19
N TRP A 103 -7.88 7.53 5.25
CA TRP A 103 -7.29 6.87 4.10
C TRP A 103 -7.13 5.37 4.32
N PHE A 104 -7.31 4.62 3.25
CA PHE A 104 -7.03 3.20 3.15
C PHE A 104 -5.91 2.98 2.15
N PHE A 105 -4.84 2.34 2.60
CA PHE A 105 -3.73 1.95 1.76
C PHE A 105 -3.80 0.45 1.49
N LEU A 106 -3.87 0.06 0.23
CA LEU A 106 -3.80 -1.35 -0.14
C LEU A 106 -2.45 -1.67 -0.78
N VAL A 107 -1.89 -2.82 -0.42
CA VAL A 107 -0.64 -3.33 -0.99
C VAL A 107 -0.89 -4.76 -1.41
N GLN A 108 -0.71 -5.04 -2.70
CA GLN A 108 -0.93 -6.33 -3.33
C GLN A 108 0.36 -6.82 -3.97
N SER A 109 0.76 -8.06 -3.68
CA SER A 109 1.79 -8.76 -4.44
C SER A 109 1.18 -9.62 -5.55
N ASP A 110 1.84 -9.68 -6.70
CA ASP A 110 1.48 -10.57 -7.81
C ASP A 110 2.14 -11.95 -7.66
N GLY A 111 1.81 -12.64 -6.56
CA GLY A 111 2.22 -14.02 -6.30
C GLY A 111 3.15 -14.18 -5.10
N ALA A 112 4.06 -15.16 -5.22
CA ALA A 112 4.88 -15.71 -4.14
C ALA A 112 5.84 -14.68 -3.51
N VAL A 113 5.41 -14.03 -2.43
CA VAL A 113 6.20 -13.07 -1.67
C VAL A 113 6.09 -13.36 -0.19
N ALA A 114 7.24 -13.46 0.47
CA ALA A 114 7.31 -13.71 1.91
C ALA A 114 6.60 -12.60 2.71
N ASP A 115 5.83 -12.99 3.72
CA ASP A 115 5.10 -12.08 4.61
C ASP A 115 6.02 -11.03 5.26
N SER A 116 7.24 -11.42 5.64
CA SER A 116 8.22 -10.52 6.26
C SER A 116 8.60 -9.36 5.33
N PHE A 117 8.78 -9.64 4.04
CA PHE A 117 9.09 -8.60 3.06
C PHE A 117 7.90 -7.65 2.86
N MET A 118 6.67 -8.18 2.77
CA MET A 118 5.47 -7.35 2.65
C MET A 118 5.25 -6.46 3.88
N GLN A 119 5.51 -6.99 5.08
CA GLN A 119 5.46 -6.21 6.31
C GLN A 119 6.50 -5.09 6.33
N SER A 120 7.76 -5.38 5.95
CA SER A 120 8.79 -4.34 5.81
C SER A 120 8.43 -3.30 4.74
N PHE A 121 7.86 -3.72 3.61
CA PHE A 121 7.37 -2.81 2.57
C PHE A 121 6.29 -1.87 3.12
N VAL A 122 5.25 -2.41 3.78
CA VAL A 122 4.16 -1.62 4.37
C VAL A 122 4.70 -0.65 5.42
N ALA A 123 5.64 -1.08 6.25
CA ALA A 123 6.25 -0.26 7.29
C ALA A 123 7.01 0.96 6.75
N VAL A 124 7.47 0.92 5.49
CA VAL A 124 8.15 2.04 4.84
C VAL A 124 7.20 2.84 3.95
N PHE A 125 6.35 2.16 3.17
CA PHE A 125 5.44 2.77 2.20
C PHE A 125 4.38 3.65 2.87
N VAL A 126 3.70 3.13 3.90
CA VAL A 126 2.59 3.83 4.55
C VAL A 126 3.04 5.18 5.14
N PRO A 127 4.02 5.26 6.05
CA PRO A 127 4.38 6.53 6.68
C PRO A 127 4.94 7.54 5.66
N LYS A 128 5.71 7.11 4.65
CA LYS A 128 6.18 8.01 3.58
C LYS A 128 5.02 8.57 2.76
N THR A 129 4.04 7.74 2.43
CA THR A 129 2.87 8.16 1.66
C THR A 129 1.95 9.06 2.48
N GLU A 130 1.76 8.77 3.78
CA GLU A 130 1.03 9.65 4.70
C GLU A 130 1.64 11.05 4.76
N PHE A 131 2.97 11.14 4.82
CA PHE A 131 3.67 12.43 4.80
C PHE A 131 3.36 13.23 3.54
N PHE A 132 3.40 12.59 2.36
CA PHE A 132 3.06 13.26 1.10
C PHE A 132 1.59 13.68 1.08
N ILE A 133 0.66 12.81 1.49
CA ILE A 133 -0.77 13.09 1.56
C ILE A 133 -1.08 14.27 2.49
N GLY A 134 -0.47 14.30 3.67
CA GLY A 134 -0.65 15.38 4.63
C GLY A 134 -0.17 16.74 4.12
N SER A 135 0.69 16.77 3.10
CA SER A 135 1.21 18.00 2.48
C SER A 135 0.41 18.49 1.27
N LEU A 136 -0.57 17.71 0.79
CA LEU A 136 -1.33 18.02 -0.42
C LEU A 136 -2.16 19.29 -0.28
N ARG A 137 -2.13 20.12 -1.32
CA ARG A 137 -3.04 21.27 -1.47
C ARG A 137 -4.33 20.88 -2.21
N ARG A 138 -4.21 19.95 -3.14
CA ARG A 138 -5.34 19.36 -3.88
C ARG A 138 -5.19 17.86 -3.89
N LEU A 139 -6.32 17.15 -3.95
CA LEU A 139 -6.31 15.70 -3.95
C LEU A 139 -5.66 15.15 -5.23
N GLU A 140 -5.85 15.79 -6.39
CA GLU A 140 -5.20 15.35 -7.64
C GLU A 140 -3.67 15.36 -7.59
N ASP A 141 -3.04 16.09 -6.66
CA ASP A 141 -1.59 16.20 -6.54
C ASP A 141 -0.93 14.99 -5.85
N LEU A 142 -1.72 13.98 -5.44
CA LEU A 142 -1.19 12.80 -4.77
C LEU A 142 -0.16 12.09 -5.66
N SER A 143 1.03 11.90 -5.11
CA SER A 143 2.09 11.10 -5.70
C SER A 143 2.63 10.12 -4.66
N PHE A 144 2.92 8.90 -5.13
CA PHE A 144 3.60 7.88 -4.35
C PHE A 144 5.11 8.14 -4.34
N PRO A 145 5.82 7.69 -3.28
CA PRO A 145 7.27 7.75 -3.23
C PRO A 145 7.91 7.03 -4.44
N ALA A 146 8.88 7.66 -5.11
CA ALA A 146 9.53 7.02 -6.25
C ALA A 146 10.42 5.81 -5.86
N VAL A 147 11.02 5.85 -4.66
CA VAL A 147 11.92 4.82 -4.15
C VAL A 147 11.64 4.53 -2.68
N LEU A 148 11.58 3.23 -2.36
CA LEU A 148 11.47 2.72 -1.01
C LEU A 148 12.72 1.90 -0.68
N GLU A 149 13.32 2.19 0.47
CA GLU A 149 14.47 1.45 1.00
C GLU A 149 13.96 0.60 2.16
N ILE A 150 13.97 -0.71 1.96
CA ILE A 150 13.34 -1.70 2.84
C ILE A 150 14.46 -2.49 3.52
N ARG A 151 14.33 -2.72 4.83
CA ARG A 151 15.28 -3.47 5.65
C ARG A 151 14.77 -4.87 5.97
#